data_AF-A0A372IUJ2-F1
#
_entry.id   AF-A0A372IUJ2-F1
#
_cell.length_a   1.000
_cell.length_b   1.000
_cell.length_c   1.000
_cell.angle_alpha   90.00
_cell.angle_beta   90.00
_cell.angle_gamma   90.00
#
_symmetry.space_group_name_H-M   'P 1'
#
loop_
_entity.id
_entity.type
_entity.pdbx_description
1 polymer ?
#
loop_
_entity_poly.entity_id
_entity_poly.type
_entity_poly.pdbx_seq_one_letter_code
_entity_poly.pdbx_strand_id
1 'polypeptide(L)'
;MPLQRLWAPLLAVLFLTCAAAQSASAGGYGPGQTGQNNPQTQAPPPPDGQADSGQEAPPFDPSIFENPLPADQLSFLTSLAGMPSGKAIKDKQLKKVMHSVVPGCEFHYGRDIPLWDALEMVLEHSPAPVVIRDGRYVTLSGTSGPYLAGRGFLWIDMKTGIGLGGFYFHPTNGEPTPTVAVFSKQVRTKDKVIEMSQLPPEFALDLYQWQWAYRIPPVTTRYFLTGSDRRILLEHNEEYCSLTEARPGMAAPPPPGICEQMDANAADVDLDAAGYLEQVHYMTNATAWMLTGPDEVAWLQVRNTACIAGPNPVRCRIRMTRARTRVILSGHPARG
;
A
#
# COMPACT_ATOMS: atom_id res chain seq x y z
N MET A 1 -6.69 -65.50 29.14
CA MET A 1 -6.84 -64.77 27.86
C MET A 1 -5.75 -63.70 27.79
N PRO A 2 -5.09 -63.52 26.64
CA PRO A 2 -3.66 -63.21 26.63
C PRO A 2 -3.27 -61.91 25.89
N LEU A 3 -1.96 -61.66 25.94
CA LEU A 3 -1.09 -60.81 25.10
C LEU A 3 -0.96 -59.30 25.38
N GLN A 4 0.10 -59.00 26.14
CA GLN A 4 1.03 -57.89 25.91
C GLN A 4 1.69 -57.95 24.51
N ARG A 5 2.00 -56.78 23.92
CA ARG A 5 3.07 -56.48 22.95
C ARG A 5 3.09 -54.95 22.77
N LEU A 6 4.00 -54.18 23.41
CA LEU A 6 5.29 -53.72 22.88
C LEU A 6 5.33 -53.60 21.34
N TRP A 7 5.69 -52.40 20.84
CA TRP A 7 6.75 -52.13 19.85
C TRP A 7 6.64 -50.66 19.35
N ALA A 8 7.61 -49.84 19.72
CA ALA A 8 8.21 -48.81 18.85
C ALA A 8 9.57 -49.37 18.37
N PRO A 9 10.35 -48.75 17.47
CA PRO A 9 10.16 -47.54 16.64
C PRO A 9 10.51 -47.79 15.15
N LEU A 10 10.39 -46.79 14.28
CA LEU A 10 11.33 -46.64 13.14
C LEU A 10 11.32 -45.21 12.57
N LEU A 11 12.51 -44.62 12.62
CA LEU A 11 12.92 -43.40 11.94
C LEU A 11 12.84 -43.57 10.40
N ALA A 12 12.41 -42.51 9.72
CA ALA A 12 12.86 -42.23 8.36
C ALA A 12 13.00 -40.71 8.19
N VAL A 13 14.25 -40.24 8.33
CA VAL A 13 14.69 -38.91 7.94
C VAL A 13 14.87 -38.94 6.42
N LEU A 14 14.09 -38.15 5.68
CA LEU A 14 14.32 -37.91 4.26
C LEU A 14 14.97 -36.53 4.10
N PHE A 15 16.28 -36.53 3.82
CA PHE A 15 16.99 -35.37 3.28
C PHE A 15 16.65 -35.25 1.79
N LEU A 16 16.06 -34.13 1.38
CA LEU A 16 15.92 -33.77 -0.03
C LEU A 16 16.87 -32.61 -0.34
N THR A 17 18.03 -32.94 -0.89
CA THR A 17 18.97 -32.00 -1.50
C THR A 17 18.57 -31.76 -2.95
N CYS A 18 18.23 -30.53 -3.33
CA CYS A 18 18.12 -30.15 -4.74
C CYS A 18 19.49 -29.68 -5.26
N ALA A 19 20.01 -30.44 -6.21
CA ALA A 19 21.23 -30.15 -6.96
C ALA A 19 20.99 -29.01 -7.97
N ALA A 20 22.00 -28.14 -8.09
CA ALA A 20 22.09 -27.12 -9.13
C ALA A 20 22.43 -27.78 -10.47
N ALA A 21 21.63 -27.51 -11.50
CA ALA A 21 21.97 -27.83 -12.89
C ALA A 21 22.56 -26.59 -13.57
N GLN A 22 23.85 -26.67 -13.86
CA GLN A 22 24.54 -25.80 -14.81
C GLN A 22 24.13 -26.20 -16.23
N SER A 23 23.73 -25.23 -17.05
CA SER A 23 23.64 -25.38 -18.49
C SER A 23 24.59 -24.40 -19.14
N ALA A 24 25.74 -24.93 -19.58
CA ALA A 24 26.56 -24.33 -20.61
C ALA A 24 26.11 -24.90 -21.97
N SER A 25 25.92 -24.04 -22.96
CA SER A 25 26.16 -24.40 -24.35
C SER A 25 26.63 -23.17 -25.11
N ALA A 26 27.67 -23.39 -25.90
CA ALA A 26 28.44 -22.42 -26.65
C ALA A 26 28.18 -22.59 -28.16
N GLY A 27 28.54 -21.54 -28.92
CA GLY A 27 28.72 -21.57 -30.37
C GLY A 27 27.68 -20.73 -31.12
N GLY A 28 28.03 -19.80 -32.01
CA GLY A 28 29.33 -19.47 -32.58
C GLY A 28 29.25 -18.24 -33.49
N TYR A 29 30.45 -17.84 -33.90
CA TYR A 29 30.90 -16.69 -34.70
C TYR A 29 30.13 -16.32 -35.98
N GLY A 30 30.18 -15.02 -36.32
CA GLY A 30 30.06 -14.52 -37.69
C GLY A 30 29.91 -12.98 -37.78
N PRO A 31 30.87 -12.22 -38.34
CA PRO A 31 30.99 -10.78 -38.18
C PRO A 31 30.30 -9.96 -39.28
N GLY A 32 29.91 -8.73 -38.95
CA GLY A 32 29.45 -7.72 -39.92
C GLY A 32 29.59 -6.31 -39.33
N GLN A 33 30.75 -5.68 -39.54
CA GLN A 33 30.93 -4.24 -39.42
C GLN A 33 30.26 -3.54 -40.61
N THR A 34 29.55 -2.43 -40.36
CA THR A 34 29.63 -1.19 -41.15
C THR A 34 28.76 -0.11 -40.49
N GLY A 35 29.26 1.12 -40.45
CA GLY A 35 28.39 2.30 -40.48
C GLY A 35 28.40 3.20 -39.24
N GLN A 36 29.46 4.00 -39.11
CA GLN A 36 29.41 5.30 -38.43
C GLN A 36 28.35 6.19 -39.10
N ASN A 37 27.51 6.85 -38.29
CA ASN A 37 27.14 8.27 -38.44
C ASN A 37 26.17 8.63 -37.30
N ASN A 38 26.69 9.25 -36.25
CA ASN A 38 25.92 9.81 -35.16
C ASN A 38 25.98 11.35 -35.30
N PRO A 39 24.91 12.04 -35.71
CA PRO A 39 24.86 13.48 -35.58
C PRO A 39 24.75 13.84 -34.10
N GLN A 40 25.73 14.57 -33.58
CA GLN A 40 25.65 15.24 -32.29
C GLN A 40 24.51 16.27 -32.33
N THR A 41 23.34 15.89 -31.82
CA THR A 41 22.31 16.84 -31.44
C THR A 41 22.72 17.44 -30.11
N GLN A 42 23.10 18.73 -30.11
CA GLN A 42 23.30 19.52 -28.91
C GLN A 42 22.02 19.47 -28.07
N ALA A 43 22.14 18.99 -26.83
CA ALA A 43 21.07 19.12 -25.86
C ALA A 43 20.81 20.61 -25.60
N PRO A 44 19.56 21.07 -25.55
CA PRO A 44 19.24 22.42 -25.09
C PRO A 44 19.76 22.62 -23.66
N PRO A 45 20.20 23.84 -23.30
CA PRO A 45 20.62 24.14 -21.94
C PRO A 45 19.48 23.82 -20.95
N PRO A 46 19.80 23.37 -19.73
CA PRO A 46 18.79 23.13 -18.71
C PRO A 46 18.02 24.44 -18.44
N PRO A 47 16.68 24.40 -18.36
CA PRO A 47 15.91 25.57 -17.94
C PRO A 47 16.38 25.99 -16.54
N ASP A 48 16.55 27.30 -16.37
CA ASP A 48 16.95 27.93 -15.12
C ASP A 48 16.12 27.38 -13.95
N GLY A 49 16.84 26.92 -12.92
CA GLY A 49 16.25 26.36 -11.71
C GLY A 49 15.34 27.40 -11.04
N GLN A 50 14.03 27.20 -11.19
CA GLN A 50 13.12 27.58 -10.12
C GLN A 50 13.44 26.66 -8.95
N ALA A 51 14.25 27.18 -8.02
CA ALA A 51 14.32 26.63 -6.68
C ALA A 51 12.89 26.58 -6.16
N ASP A 52 12.37 25.36 -6.06
CA ASP A 52 11.12 25.06 -5.41
C ASP A 52 11.22 25.67 -4.00
N SER A 53 10.43 26.71 -3.76
CA SER A 53 10.40 27.35 -2.46
C SER A 53 9.84 26.31 -1.51
N GLY A 54 10.72 25.66 -0.74
CA GLY A 54 10.43 24.61 0.22
C GLY A 54 9.33 25.06 1.17
N GLN A 55 8.09 24.80 0.77
CA GLN A 55 6.92 25.12 1.54
C GLN A 55 6.87 24.05 2.63
N GLU A 56 7.23 24.45 3.85
CA GLU A 56 7.21 23.58 5.01
C GLU A 56 5.83 22.92 5.11
N ALA A 57 5.82 21.59 5.19
CA ALA A 57 4.60 20.79 5.24
C ALA A 57 3.69 21.30 6.38
N PRO A 58 2.37 21.43 6.15
CA PRO A 58 1.45 21.89 7.18
C PRO A 58 1.53 20.96 8.39
N PRO A 59 1.57 21.50 9.62
CA PRO A 59 1.66 20.67 10.82
C PRO A 59 0.39 19.85 11.02
N PHE A 60 0.49 18.78 11.80
CA PHE A 60 -0.64 17.97 12.24
C PHE A 60 -1.75 18.84 12.83
N ASP A 61 -2.95 18.75 12.24
CA ASP A 61 -4.14 19.42 12.73
C ASP A 61 -5.15 18.40 13.27
N PRO A 62 -5.35 18.31 14.60
CA PRO A 62 -6.33 17.39 15.18
C PRO A 62 -7.78 17.74 14.80
N SER A 63 -8.05 18.94 14.28
CA SER A 63 -9.41 19.38 13.95
C SER A 63 -10.06 18.60 12.82
N ILE A 64 -9.26 17.93 11.97
CA ILE A 64 -9.79 17.08 10.89
C ILE A 64 -10.46 15.80 11.40
N PHE A 65 -10.22 15.44 12.67
CA PHE A 65 -10.78 14.26 13.33
C PHE A 65 -12.05 14.61 14.11
N GLU A 66 -13.20 14.23 13.56
CA GLU A 66 -14.49 14.34 14.20
C GLU A 66 -14.79 13.12 15.09
N ASN A 67 -15.51 13.37 16.19
CA ASN A 67 -16.00 12.32 17.10
C ASN A 67 -14.90 11.34 17.56
N PRO A 68 -13.79 11.84 18.16
CA PRO A 68 -12.78 10.99 18.76
C PRO A 68 -13.42 10.08 19.82
N LEU A 69 -12.86 8.87 19.96
CA LEU A 69 -13.32 7.88 20.93
C LEU A 69 -13.04 8.35 22.37
N PRO A 70 -14.01 8.28 23.28
CA PRO A 70 -13.76 8.62 24.68
C PRO A 70 -12.67 7.73 25.29
N ALA A 71 -11.66 8.32 25.93
CA ALA A 71 -10.49 7.60 26.45
C ALA A 71 -10.84 6.52 27.49
N ASP A 72 -11.90 6.74 28.29
CA ASP A 72 -12.42 5.76 29.24
C ASP A 72 -12.92 4.48 28.56
N GLN A 73 -13.47 4.61 27.34
CA GLN A 73 -13.89 3.50 26.50
C GLN A 73 -12.72 2.75 25.84
N LEU A 74 -11.48 3.24 25.95
CA LEU A 74 -10.30 2.63 25.33
C LEU A 74 -9.38 1.92 26.33
N SER A 75 -9.58 2.13 27.63
CA SER A 75 -8.75 1.53 28.68
C SER A 75 -8.64 0.00 28.59
N PHE A 76 -9.70 -0.68 28.14
CA PHE A 76 -9.73 -2.14 27.97
C PHE A 76 -8.70 -2.66 26.96
N LEU A 77 -8.26 -1.84 26.00
CA LEU A 77 -7.30 -2.25 24.97
C LEU A 77 -5.96 -2.68 25.57
N THR A 78 -5.61 -2.17 26.76
CA THR A 78 -4.43 -2.61 27.51
C THR A 78 -4.46 -4.10 27.85
N SER A 79 -5.65 -4.67 28.07
CA SER A 79 -5.82 -6.10 28.35
C SER A 79 -5.59 -6.99 27.13
N LEU A 80 -5.54 -6.42 25.92
CA LEU A 80 -5.30 -7.16 24.67
C LEU A 80 -3.82 -7.22 24.31
N ALA A 81 -2.94 -6.51 25.02
CA ALA A 81 -1.50 -6.47 24.74
C ALA A 81 -0.90 -7.88 24.63
N GLY A 82 -0.14 -8.14 23.57
CA GLY A 82 0.50 -9.42 23.30
C GLY A 82 -0.44 -10.52 22.76
N MET A 83 -1.77 -10.32 22.79
CA MET A 83 -2.71 -11.25 22.19
C MET A 83 -2.52 -11.29 20.66
N PRO A 84 -2.61 -12.45 20.00
CA PRO A 84 -2.65 -12.49 18.53
C PRO A 84 -3.80 -11.64 17.99
N SER A 85 -3.54 -10.81 16.98
CA SER A 85 -4.53 -9.89 16.38
C SER A 85 -5.80 -10.62 15.95
N GLY A 86 -5.69 -11.82 15.35
CA GLY A 86 -6.85 -12.62 14.96
C GLY A 86 -7.72 -13.13 16.12
N LYS A 87 -7.16 -13.22 17.34
CA LYS A 87 -7.93 -13.46 18.56
C LYS A 87 -8.51 -12.16 19.11
N ALA A 88 -7.74 -11.08 19.11
CA ALA A 88 -8.15 -9.79 19.62
C ALA A 88 -9.40 -9.25 18.91
N ILE A 89 -9.49 -9.37 17.58
CA ILE A 89 -10.66 -8.90 16.82
C ILE A 89 -11.97 -9.64 17.15
N LYS A 90 -11.93 -10.73 17.93
CA LYS A 90 -13.13 -11.43 18.42
C LYS A 90 -13.69 -10.77 19.68
N ASP A 91 -12.93 -9.89 20.33
CA ASP A 91 -13.39 -9.12 21.48
C ASP A 91 -14.51 -8.14 21.09
N LYS A 92 -15.59 -8.14 21.86
CA LYS A 92 -16.79 -7.35 21.56
C LYS A 92 -16.56 -5.86 21.72
N GLN A 93 -15.71 -5.43 22.66
CA GLN A 93 -15.40 -4.02 22.86
C GLN A 93 -14.48 -3.52 21.75
N LEU A 94 -13.48 -4.32 21.33
CA LEU A 94 -12.66 -3.98 20.18
C LEU A 94 -13.48 -3.88 18.90
N LYS A 95 -14.42 -4.81 18.65
CA LYS A 95 -15.31 -4.70 17.48
C LYS A 95 -16.08 -3.37 17.47
N LYS A 96 -16.59 -2.92 18.62
CA LYS A 96 -17.26 -1.61 18.74
C LYS A 96 -16.32 -0.45 18.42
N VAL A 97 -15.10 -0.47 18.96
CA VAL A 97 -14.09 0.55 18.68
C VAL A 97 -13.77 0.59 17.19
N MET A 98 -13.50 -0.55 16.58
CA MET A 98 -13.23 -0.63 15.15
C MET A 98 -14.40 -0.07 14.33
N HIS A 99 -15.68 -0.31 14.69
CA HIS A 99 -16.84 0.22 13.93
C HIS A 99 -16.94 1.76 13.96
N SER A 100 -16.34 2.39 14.97
CA SER A 100 -16.21 3.84 15.07
C SER A 100 -15.03 4.39 14.26
N VAL A 101 -14.05 3.53 13.92
CA VAL A 101 -12.82 3.90 13.20
C VAL A 101 -12.89 3.57 11.72
N VAL A 102 -13.45 2.41 11.35
CA VAL A 102 -13.51 1.93 9.97
C VAL A 102 -14.70 2.57 9.24
N PRO A 103 -14.50 3.28 8.12
CA PRO A 103 -15.59 3.77 7.28
C PRO A 103 -16.54 2.67 6.83
N GLY A 104 -17.84 2.98 6.76
CA GLY A 104 -18.89 2.06 6.33
C GLY A 104 -19.02 1.93 4.81
N CYS A 105 -17.93 2.12 4.07
CA CYS A 105 -17.91 2.18 2.62
C CYS A 105 -17.72 0.81 1.96
N GLU A 106 -18.14 0.71 0.69
CA GLU A 106 -17.74 -0.41 -0.17
C GLU A 106 -16.28 -0.26 -0.60
N PHE A 107 -15.57 -1.38 -0.62
CA PHE A 107 -14.16 -1.45 -0.92
C PHE A 107 -13.90 -2.60 -1.89
N HIS A 108 -13.18 -2.31 -2.98
CA HIS A 108 -12.89 -3.31 -4.00
C HIS A 108 -11.64 -4.13 -3.64
N TYR A 109 -11.84 -5.34 -3.09
CA TYR A 109 -10.77 -6.27 -2.74
C TYR A 109 -10.98 -7.62 -3.45
N GLY A 110 -10.77 -7.61 -4.77
CA GLY A 110 -11.09 -8.73 -5.68
C GLY A 110 -12.58 -8.87 -5.99
N ARG A 111 -13.42 -8.34 -5.10
CA ARG A 111 -14.86 -8.09 -5.24
C ARG A 111 -15.23 -6.91 -4.35
N ASP A 112 -16.40 -6.33 -4.59
CA ASP A 112 -16.92 -5.27 -3.73
C ASP A 112 -17.44 -5.89 -2.42
N ILE A 113 -16.84 -5.47 -1.31
CA ILE A 113 -17.22 -5.84 0.05
C ILE A 113 -17.10 -4.63 0.97
N PRO A 114 -17.78 -4.59 2.12
CA PRO A 114 -17.51 -3.58 3.14
C PRO A 114 -16.03 -3.56 3.52
N LEU A 115 -15.45 -2.35 3.69
CA LEU A 115 -14.06 -2.19 4.15
C LEU A 115 -13.81 -2.93 5.48
N TRP A 116 -14.81 -2.95 6.35
CA TRP A 116 -14.81 -3.75 7.57
C TRP A 116 -14.52 -5.23 7.30
N ASP A 117 -15.26 -5.84 6.38
CA ASP A 117 -15.12 -7.27 6.07
C ASP A 117 -13.75 -7.56 5.47
N ALA A 118 -13.24 -6.67 4.62
CA ALA A 118 -11.88 -6.78 4.08
C ALA A 118 -10.83 -6.77 5.20
N LEU A 119 -10.96 -5.84 6.15
CA LEU A 119 -10.07 -5.73 7.30
C LEU A 119 -10.15 -6.95 8.23
N GLU A 120 -11.36 -7.46 8.51
CA GLU A 120 -11.56 -8.67 9.30
C GLU A 120 -10.88 -9.88 8.63
N MET A 121 -11.02 -10.04 7.30
CA MET A 121 -10.37 -11.13 6.55
C MET A 121 -8.84 -11.15 6.68
N VAL A 122 -8.18 -9.99 6.71
CA VAL A 122 -6.70 -9.93 6.85
C VAL A 122 -6.24 -10.05 8.30
N LEU A 123 -7.13 -9.78 9.28
CA LEU A 123 -6.81 -9.86 10.70
C LEU A 123 -7.13 -11.23 11.33
N GLU A 124 -8.20 -11.92 10.91
CA GLU A 124 -8.78 -13.09 11.60
C GLU A 124 -7.80 -14.24 11.89
N HIS A 125 -6.82 -14.44 11.00
CA HIS A 125 -5.80 -15.48 11.14
C HIS A 125 -4.40 -14.93 11.43
N SER A 126 -4.30 -13.64 11.72
CA SER A 126 -3.01 -13.01 11.96
C SER A 126 -2.42 -13.44 13.30
N PRO A 127 -1.20 -14.04 13.31
CA PRO A 127 -0.48 -14.36 14.53
C PRO A 127 0.22 -13.14 15.13
N ALA A 128 0.26 -12.00 14.43
CA ALA A 128 0.94 -10.80 14.90
C ALA A 128 0.32 -10.32 16.22
N PRO A 129 1.12 -10.07 17.27
CA PRO A 129 0.60 -9.63 18.55
C PRO A 129 0.02 -8.22 18.45
N VAL A 130 -0.98 -7.92 19.27
CA VAL A 130 -1.38 -6.55 19.56
C VAL A 130 -0.23 -5.87 20.29
N VAL A 131 0.27 -4.77 19.73
CA VAL A 131 1.39 -4.00 20.31
C VAL A 131 0.85 -2.73 20.92
N ILE A 132 1.36 -2.39 22.12
CA ILE A 132 1.09 -1.11 22.77
C ILE A 132 2.41 -0.38 22.93
N ARG A 133 2.60 0.68 22.14
CA ARG A 133 3.78 1.54 22.21
C ARG A 133 3.52 2.69 23.18
N ASP A 134 4.49 2.98 24.04
CA ASP A 134 4.48 4.05 25.04
C ASP A 134 3.25 4.04 25.98
N GLY A 135 2.62 2.87 26.16
CA GLY A 135 1.38 2.74 26.93
C GLY A 135 0.19 3.50 26.33
N ARG A 136 0.27 3.95 25.07
CA ARG A 136 -0.70 4.87 24.45
C ARG A 136 -1.19 4.41 23.08
N TYR A 137 -0.29 3.98 22.21
CA TYR A 137 -0.63 3.67 20.81
C TYR A 137 -0.82 2.17 20.65
N VAL A 138 -2.05 1.75 20.38
CA VAL A 138 -2.42 0.35 20.18
C VAL A 138 -2.38 0.06 18.69
N THR A 139 -1.67 -1.00 18.30
CA THR A 139 -1.65 -1.47 16.92
C THR A 139 -2.05 -2.92 16.78
N LEU A 140 -2.83 -3.20 15.74
CA LEU A 140 -3.17 -4.53 15.27
C LEU A 140 -2.70 -4.68 13.82
N SER A 141 -2.24 -5.86 13.46
CA SER A 141 -1.68 -6.08 12.12
C SER A 141 -2.15 -7.41 11.54
N GLY A 142 -2.47 -7.39 10.25
CA GLY A 142 -2.84 -8.55 9.45
C GLY A 142 -1.69 -8.91 8.50
N THR A 143 -1.10 -10.09 8.68
CA THR A 143 0.11 -10.48 7.92
C THR A 143 -0.20 -10.94 6.50
N SER A 144 -1.43 -11.38 6.23
CA SER A 144 -1.84 -11.92 4.94
C SER A 144 -3.36 -12.01 4.85
N GLY A 145 -3.90 -11.72 3.67
CA GLY A 145 -5.29 -11.94 3.31
C GLY A 145 -5.46 -13.04 2.26
N PRO A 146 -6.71 -13.47 2.02
CA PRO A 146 -7.03 -14.51 1.04
C PRO A 146 -6.80 -14.09 -0.41
N TYR A 147 -6.74 -12.78 -0.70
CA TYR A 147 -6.66 -12.24 -2.06
C TYR A 147 -5.53 -11.21 -2.18
N LEU A 148 -5.01 -11.02 -3.39
CA LEU A 148 -4.23 -9.82 -3.79
C LEU A 148 -3.07 -9.41 -2.86
N ALA A 149 -2.51 -10.36 -2.11
CA ALA A 149 -1.52 -10.12 -1.05
C ALA A 149 -1.96 -9.07 0.00
N GLY A 150 -3.25 -9.10 0.36
CA GLY A 150 -3.85 -8.20 1.33
C GLY A 150 -3.13 -8.21 2.68
N ARG A 151 -2.94 -7.04 3.28
CA ARG A 151 -2.40 -6.85 4.64
C ARG A 151 -3.17 -5.71 5.31
N GLY A 152 -3.43 -5.87 6.60
CA GLY A 152 -4.18 -4.88 7.38
C GLY A 152 -3.36 -4.27 8.50
N PHE A 153 -3.76 -3.07 8.89
CA PHE A 153 -3.22 -2.32 10.00
C PHE A 153 -4.36 -1.53 10.66
N LEU A 154 -4.40 -1.55 11.99
CA LEU A 154 -5.25 -0.65 12.77
C LEU A 154 -4.39 0.01 13.84
N TRP A 155 -4.57 1.30 14.04
CA TRP A 155 -3.85 2.13 14.99
C TRP A 155 -4.83 2.98 15.79
N ILE A 156 -4.68 2.99 17.11
CA ILE A 156 -5.54 3.75 18.02
C ILE A 156 -4.68 4.47 19.04
N ASP A 157 -4.85 5.79 19.15
CA ASP A 157 -4.32 6.60 20.24
C ASP A 157 -5.32 6.58 21.41
N MET A 158 -5.00 5.83 22.47
CA MET A 158 -5.85 5.70 23.65
C MET A 158 -6.05 7.00 24.43
N LYS A 159 -5.21 8.01 24.22
CA LYS A 159 -5.31 9.30 24.91
C LYS A 159 -6.22 10.27 24.18
N THR A 160 -6.05 10.39 22.87
CA THR A 160 -6.83 11.36 22.07
C THR A 160 -8.11 10.77 21.52
N GLY A 161 -8.23 9.44 21.45
CA GLY A 161 -9.38 8.77 20.84
C GLY A 161 -9.32 8.69 19.33
N ILE A 162 -8.22 9.13 18.72
CA ILE A 162 -8.02 9.07 17.27
C ILE A 162 -7.73 7.61 16.87
N GLY A 163 -8.46 7.13 15.88
CA GLY A 163 -8.24 5.83 15.25
C GLY A 163 -8.04 5.97 13.75
N LEU A 164 -7.05 5.26 13.25
CA LEU A 164 -6.68 5.18 11.84
C LEU A 164 -6.41 3.72 11.48
N GLY A 165 -6.43 3.39 10.21
CA GLY A 165 -5.95 2.10 9.74
C GLY A 165 -5.36 2.18 8.35
N GLY A 166 -4.77 1.07 7.94
CA GLY A 166 -4.14 0.91 6.64
C GLY A 166 -4.50 -0.44 6.04
N PHE A 167 -4.68 -0.47 4.72
CA PHE A 167 -4.93 -1.69 3.97
C PHE A 167 -4.07 -1.72 2.72
N TYR A 168 -3.13 -2.66 2.68
CA TYR A 168 -2.26 -2.86 1.52
C TYR A 168 -2.75 -4.01 0.67
N PHE A 169 -2.73 -3.86 -0.65
CA PHE A 169 -3.07 -4.91 -1.60
C PHE A 169 -2.55 -4.60 -3.01
N HIS A 170 -2.64 -5.58 -3.91
CA HIS A 170 -2.36 -5.41 -5.32
C HIS A 170 -3.67 -5.39 -6.10
N PRO A 171 -4.29 -4.21 -6.34
CA PRO A 171 -5.51 -4.12 -7.12
C PRO A 171 -5.36 -4.76 -8.51
N THR A 172 -6.46 -5.33 -9.00
CA THR A 172 -6.59 -5.89 -10.37
C THR A 172 -7.72 -5.23 -11.15
N ASN A 173 -8.30 -4.16 -10.60
CA ASN A 173 -9.42 -3.38 -11.10
C ASN A 173 -8.97 -2.08 -11.78
N GLY A 174 -7.73 -2.00 -12.27
CA GLY A 174 -7.20 -0.80 -12.96
C GLY A 174 -6.85 0.39 -12.09
N GLU A 175 -7.05 0.28 -10.78
CA GLU A 175 -6.35 1.13 -9.83
C GLU A 175 -4.82 0.94 -9.95
N PRO A 176 -4.02 2.02 -9.79
CA PRO A 176 -2.57 1.93 -9.67
C PRO A 176 -2.15 0.86 -8.65
N THR A 177 -1.05 0.14 -8.91
CA THR A 177 -0.67 -1.02 -8.09
C THR A 177 0.84 -1.04 -7.79
N PRO A 178 1.24 -1.37 -6.55
CA PRO A 178 0.37 -1.67 -5.40
C PRO A 178 -0.22 -0.42 -4.73
N THR A 179 -1.21 -0.62 -3.86
CA THR A 179 -1.89 0.45 -3.12
C THR A 179 -1.81 0.24 -1.61
N VAL A 180 -1.69 1.34 -0.87
CA VAL A 180 -2.05 1.45 0.54
C VAL A 180 -3.26 2.38 0.68
N ALA A 181 -4.39 1.84 1.12
CA ALA A 181 -5.55 2.63 1.52
C ALA A 181 -5.47 2.90 3.02
N VAL A 182 -5.15 4.13 3.39
CA VAL A 182 -5.31 4.63 4.77
C VAL A 182 -6.77 4.98 4.98
N PHE A 183 -7.30 4.81 6.18
CA PHE A 183 -8.69 5.11 6.45
C PHE A 183 -8.93 5.61 7.87
N SER A 184 -9.95 6.45 8.00
CA SER A 184 -10.61 6.75 9.27
C SER A 184 -11.99 7.33 9.03
N LYS A 185 -12.97 6.80 9.75
CA LYS A 185 -14.34 7.33 9.79
C LYS A 185 -14.43 8.66 10.53
N GLN A 186 -13.43 8.97 11.36
CA GLN A 186 -13.34 10.22 12.09
C GLN A 186 -12.91 11.37 11.18
N VAL A 187 -12.21 11.08 10.07
CA VAL A 187 -11.79 12.14 9.14
C VAL A 187 -12.93 12.48 8.19
N ARG A 188 -13.39 13.73 8.27
CA ARG A 188 -14.30 14.35 7.29
C ARG A 188 -13.66 15.60 6.74
N THR A 189 -13.23 15.53 5.50
CA THR A 189 -12.78 16.70 4.75
C THR A 189 -13.65 16.91 3.51
N LYS A 190 -13.76 18.17 3.09
CA LYS A 190 -14.32 18.53 1.78
C LYS A 190 -13.24 18.51 0.69
N ASP A 191 -11.99 18.51 1.11
CA ASP A 191 -10.83 18.52 0.22
C ASP A 191 -10.68 17.17 -0.47
N LYS A 192 -10.04 17.22 -1.63
CA LYS A 192 -9.77 16.05 -2.48
C LYS A 192 -8.40 15.42 -2.19
N VAL A 193 -7.67 16.00 -1.25
CA VAL A 193 -6.32 15.63 -0.85
C VAL A 193 -6.21 15.78 0.67
N ILE A 194 -5.47 14.88 1.29
CA ILE A 194 -4.91 15.03 2.63
C ILE A 194 -3.44 14.68 2.54
N GLU A 195 -2.61 15.41 3.27
CA GLU A 195 -1.18 15.20 3.30
C GLU A 195 -0.78 14.31 4.48
N MET A 196 0.30 13.53 4.35
CA MET A 196 0.78 12.68 5.45
C MET A 196 1.13 13.47 6.71
N SER A 197 1.64 14.71 6.58
CA SER A 197 1.93 15.59 7.72
C SER A 197 0.68 16.03 8.50
N GLN A 198 -0.50 16.00 7.87
CA GLN A 198 -1.78 16.33 8.53
C GLN A 198 -2.30 15.17 9.40
N LEU A 199 -1.67 13.99 9.33
CA LEU A 199 -1.97 12.86 10.21
C LEU A 199 -1.11 12.90 11.47
N PRO A 200 -1.50 12.20 12.56
CA PRO A 200 -0.68 12.13 13.76
C PRO A 200 0.73 11.63 13.43
N PRO A 201 1.81 12.31 13.88
CA PRO A 201 3.17 11.92 13.53
C PRO A 201 3.53 10.52 14.06
N GLU A 202 2.92 10.09 15.16
CA GLU A 202 3.06 8.75 15.71
C GLU A 202 2.35 7.68 14.88
N PHE A 203 1.25 8.04 14.21
CA PHE A 203 0.63 7.16 13.22
C PHE A 203 1.56 6.98 12.01
N ALA A 204 2.14 8.06 11.50
CA ALA A 204 3.08 7.99 10.37
C ALA A 204 4.29 7.08 10.68
N LEU A 205 4.83 7.18 11.91
CA LEU A 205 5.89 6.29 12.39
C LEU A 205 5.44 4.82 12.41
N ASP A 206 4.29 4.52 13.00
CA ASP A 206 3.80 3.13 13.13
C ASP A 206 3.37 2.55 11.76
N LEU A 207 2.85 3.39 10.86
CA LEU A 207 2.55 3.01 9.47
C LEU A 207 3.84 2.62 8.74
N TYR A 208 4.90 3.43 8.85
CA TYR A 208 6.19 3.12 8.24
C TYR A 208 6.79 1.82 8.79
N GLN A 209 6.72 1.62 10.12
CA GLN A 209 7.18 0.37 10.75
C GLN A 209 6.40 -0.85 10.26
N TRP A 210 5.07 -0.72 10.14
CA TRP A 210 4.22 -1.76 9.58
C TRP A 210 4.60 -2.05 8.12
N GLN A 211 4.76 -1.01 7.29
CA GLN A 211 5.17 -1.18 5.90
C GLN A 211 6.50 -1.93 5.79
N TRP A 212 7.49 -1.51 6.57
CA TRP A 212 8.80 -2.15 6.61
C TRP A 212 8.72 -3.61 7.04
N ALA A 213 8.06 -3.89 8.17
CA ALA A 213 7.91 -5.24 8.72
C ALA A 213 7.27 -6.22 7.73
N TYR A 214 6.37 -5.72 6.88
CA TYR A 214 5.64 -6.52 5.90
C TYR A 214 6.13 -6.36 4.45
N ARG A 215 7.27 -5.71 4.25
CA ARG A 215 7.91 -5.49 2.93
C ARG A 215 6.97 -4.78 1.94
N ILE A 216 6.19 -3.84 2.44
CA ILE A 216 5.42 -2.90 1.62
C ILE A 216 6.40 -1.80 1.16
N PRO A 217 6.45 -1.47 -0.13
CA PRO A 217 7.32 -0.39 -0.61
C PRO A 217 6.99 0.94 0.09
N PRO A 218 8.00 1.73 0.47
CA PRO A 218 7.78 3.03 1.12
C PRO A 218 7.07 4.02 0.18
N VAL A 219 7.45 4.03 -1.10
CA VAL A 219 6.76 4.78 -2.16
C VAL A 219 5.80 3.85 -2.88
N THR A 220 4.51 4.10 -2.75
CA THR A 220 3.42 3.30 -3.32
C THR A 220 2.20 4.19 -3.47
N THR A 221 1.24 3.85 -4.32
CA THR A 221 0.00 4.63 -4.39
C THR A 221 -0.69 4.66 -3.03
N ARG A 222 -1.06 5.85 -2.56
CA ARG A 222 -1.74 6.05 -1.29
C ARG A 222 -3.07 6.79 -1.49
N TYR A 223 -4.10 6.25 -0.85
CA TYR A 223 -5.41 6.88 -0.78
C TYR A 223 -5.84 7.01 0.67
N PHE A 224 -6.72 7.98 0.94
CA PHE A 224 -7.42 8.08 2.20
C PHE A 224 -8.92 7.79 2.02
N LEU A 225 -9.46 6.81 2.75
CA LEU A 225 -10.88 6.51 2.82
C LEU A 225 -11.48 7.24 4.03
N THR A 226 -12.31 8.25 3.74
CA THR A 226 -12.89 9.17 4.73
C THR A 226 -14.20 8.61 5.32
N GLY A 227 -14.68 9.24 6.40
CA GLY A 227 -16.02 8.98 6.96
C GLY A 227 -17.20 9.47 6.11
N SER A 228 -16.92 10.06 4.95
CA SER A 228 -17.90 10.57 3.98
C SER A 228 -18.00 9.68 2.74
N ASP A 229 -17.57 8.42 2.84
CA ASP A 229 -17.56 7.42 1.77
C ASP A 229 -16.83 7.87 0.49
N ARG A 230 -15.80 8.71 0.68
CA ARG A 230 -14.91 9.17 -0.39
C ARG A 230 -13.52 8.59 -0.23
N ARG A 231 -12.94 8.22 -1.37
CA ARG A 231 -11.52 7.92 -1.52
C ARG A 231 -10.84 9.17 -2.09
N ILE A 232 -9.94 9.77 -1.34
CA ILE A 232 -9.18 10.96 -1.73
C ILE A 232 -7.69 10.64 -1.81
N LEU A 233 -6.89 11.55 -2.35
CA LEU A 233 -5.43 11.39 -2.39
C LEU A 233 -4.88 11.48 -0.97
N LEU A 234 -3.98 10.57 -0.62
CA LEU A 234 -3.09 10.75 0.53
C LEU A 234 -1.70 11.06 -0.02
N GLU A 235 -1.36 12.34 -0.05
CA GLU A 235 -0.16 12.85 -0.71
C GLU A 235 1.10 12.52 0.10
N HIS A 236 2.16 12.14 -0.62
CA HIS A 236 3.48 11.97 -0.06
C HIS A 236 4.14 13.35 0.07
N ASN A 237 3.93 13.98 1.22
CA ASN A 237 4.66 15.20 1.58
C ASN A 237 5.74 14.95 2.63
N GLU A 238 6.00 13.69 2.98
CA GLU A 238 7.20 13.33 3.73
C GLU A 238 8.46 13.57 2.88
N GLU A 239 9.41 14.28 3.46
CA GLU A 239 10.74 14.44 2.87
C GLU A 239 11.57 13.17 3.13
N TYR A 240 11.80 12.34 2.11
CA TYR A 240 12.56 11.10 2.26
C TYR A 240 14.05 11.37 2.54
N CYS A 241 14.55 12.54 2.13
CA CYS A 241 15.93 12.98 2.36
C CYS A 241 16.18 13.59 3.75
N SER A 242 15.16 14.11 4.45
CA SER A 242 15.31 14.72 5.77
C SER A 242 15.00 13.77 6.93
N LEU A 243 14.83 12.47 6.63
CA LEU A 243 14.95 11.37 7.60
C LEU A 243 16.42 11.22 8.09
N THR A 244 17.11 12.32 8.33
CA THR A 244 18.50 12.40 8.80
C THR A 244 18.63 12.00 10.27
N GLU A 245 17.54 12.01 11.03
CA GLU A 245 17.53 11.45 12.38
C GLU A 245 17.06 10.01 12.32
N ALA A 246 17.96 9.07 12.63
CA ALA A 246 17.63 7.70 12.95
C ALA A 246 16.68 7.69 14.15
N ARG A 247 15.37 7.86 13.91
CA ARG A 247 14.35 7.66 14.93
C ARG A 247 14.44 6.20 15.41
N PRO A 248 14.39 5.94 16.73
CA PRO A 248 14.41 4.58 17.24
C PRO A 248 13.37 3.71 16.52
N GLY A 249 13.83 2.67 15.81
CA GLY A 249 12.95 1.76 15.06
C GLY A 249 12.71 2.11 13.58
N MET A 250 13.31 3.18 13.03
CA MET A 250 13.35 3.40 11.58
C MET A 250 14.61 2.81 10.95
N ALA A 251 14.51 2.36 9.70
CA ALA A 251 15.69 2.02 8.89
C ALA A 251 16.57 3.27 8.70
N ALA A 252 17.89 3.06 8.54
CA ALA A 252 18.81 4.15 8.24
C ALA A 252 18.32 4.90 6.97
N PRO A 253 18.52 6.24 6.90
CA PRO A 253 18.14 6.99 5.72
C PRO A 253 18.77 6.36 4.46
N PRO A 254 18.06 6.39 3.32
CA PRO A 254 18.63 5.94 2.07
C PRO A 254 19.90 6.74 1.76
N PRO A 255 20.90 6.13 1.08
CA PRO A 255 22.07 6.86 0.59
C PRO A 255 21.67 8.12 -0.22
N PRO A 256 22.47 9.19 -0.17
CA PRO A 256 22.28 10.36 -1.03
C PRO A 256 22.17 9.94 -2.51
N GLY A 257 21.20 10.50 -3.23
CA GLY A 257 20.80 10.11 -4.59
C GLY A 257 19.64 9.11 -4.64
N ILE A 258 19.47 8.25 -3.63
CA ILE A 258 18.33 7.34 -3.54
C ILE A 258 17.11 8.05 -2.96
N CYS A 259 17.31 8.94 -1.98
CA CYS A 259 16.21 9.67 -1.35
C CYS A 259 15.57 10.68 -2.32
N GLU A 260 16.35 11.42 -3.09
CA GLU A 260 15.82 12.38 -4.08
C GLU A 260 15.06 11.65 -5.19
N GLN A 261 15.53 10.45 -5.57
CA GLN A 261 14.80 9.59 -6.49
C GLN A 261 13.49 9.07 -5.88
N MET A 262 13.45 8.84 -4.56
CA MET A 262 12.21 8.48 -3.87
C MET A 262 11.22 9.64 -3.81
N ASP A 263 11.67 10.87 -3.51
CA ASP A 263 10.84 12.08 -3.57
C ASP A 263 10.25 12.26 -4.99
N ALA A 264 11.09 12.14 -6.02
CA ALA A 264 10.64 12.22 -7.42
C ALA A 264 9.64 11.12 -7.80
N ASN A 265 9.86 9.89 -7.31
CA ASN A 265 8.95 8.77 -7.53
C ASN A 265 7.62 8.97 -6.78
N ALA A 266 7.65 9.56 -5.59
CA ALA A 266 6.47 9.88 -4.80
C ALA A 266 5.58 10.90 -5.53
N ALA A 267 6.18 11.99 -6.04
CA ALA A 267 5.45 12.97 -6.85
C ALA A 267 4.83 12.35 -8.12
N ASP A 268 5.57 11.50 -8.83
CA ASP A 268 5.04 10.78 -10.00
C ASP A 268 3.85 9.87 -9.62
N VAL A 269 3.95 9.16 -8.49
CA VAL A 269 2.88 8.28 -7.97
C VAL A 269 1.64 9.08 -7.57
N ASP A 270 1.82 10.25 -6.96
CA ASP A 270 0.72 11.12 -6.53
C ASP A 270 -0.01 11.73 -7.72
N LEU A 271 0.71 12.13 -8.78
CA LEU A 271 0.11 12.57 -10.03
C LEU A 271 -0.72 11.47 -10.70
N ASP A 272 -0.20 10.25 -10.79
CA ASP A 272 -0.94 9.09 -11.34
C ASP A 272 -2.18 8.78 -10.48
N ALA A 273 -2.04 8.86 -9.14
CA ALA A 273 -3.12 8.62 -8.20
C ALA A 273 -4.24 9.69 -8.30
N ALA A 274 -3.86 10.97 -8.37
CA ALA A 274 -4.79 12.10 -8.53
C ALA A 274 -5.57 11.99 -9.86
N GLY A 275 -4.87 11.66 -10.95
CA GLY A 275 -5.49 11.44 -12.26
C GLY A 275 -6.54 10.33 -12.21
N TYR A 276 -6.20 9.19 -11.59
CA TYR A 276 -7.16 8.09 -11.39
C TYR A 276 -8.38 8.53 -10.57
N LEU A 277 -8.20 9.25 -9.47
CA LEU A 277 -9.29 9.69 -8.58
C LEU A 277 -10.31 10.60 -9.27
N GLU A 278 -9.85 11.52 -10.13
CA GLU A 278 -10.75 12.37 -10.93
C GLU A 278 -11.59 11.54 -11.92
N GLN A 279 -10.97 10.55 -12.58
CA GLN A 279 -11.67 9.69 -13.54
C GLN A 279 -12.74 8.82 -12.88
N VAL A 280 -12.45 8.30 -11.69
CA VAL A 280 -13.39 7.44 -10.95
C VAL A 280 -14.26 8.21 -9.96
N HIS A 281 -14.26 9.55 -10.05
CA HIS A 281 -15.07 10.44 -9.23
C HIS A 281 -14.97 10.16 -7.73
N TYR A 282 -13.77 9.84 -7.23
CA TYR A 282 -13.48 9.64 -5.80
C TYR A 282 -14.26 8.48 -5.14
N MET A 283 -14.74 7.52 -5.93
CA MET A 283 -15.48 6.34 -5.46
C MET A 283 -14.57 5.38 -4.65
N THR A 284 -15.07 4.86 -3.53
CA THR A 284 -14.34 3.98 -2.61
C THR A 284 -14.18 2.54 -3.12
N ASN A 285 -15.07 2.10 -4.00
CA ASN A 285 -15.03 0.83 -4.73
C ASN A 285 -14.67 1.04 -6.21
N ALA A 286 -13.95 2.12 -6.54
CA ALA A 286 -13.58 2.45 -7.91
C ALA A 286 -12.99 1.25 -8.67
N THR A 287 -13.42 1.05 -9.91
CA THR A 287 -12.86 0.02 -10.81
C THR A 287 -12.61 0.60 -12.19
N ALA A 288 -11.87 -0.13 -13.01
CA ALA A 288 -11.51 0.26 -14.37
C ALA A 288 -12.73 0.51 -15.26
N TRP A 289 -13.87 -0.10 -14.93
CA TRP A 289 -15.14 0.09 -15.62
C TRP A 289 -15.77 1.46 -15.37
N MET A 290 -15.26 2.20 -14.38
CA MET A 290 -15.64 3.59 -14.12
C MET A 290 -14.75 4.57 -14.88
N LEU A 291 -13.63 4.10 -15.47
CA LEU A 291 -12.84 4.92 -16.39
C LEU A 291 -13.67 5.14 -17.65
N THR A 292 -13.59 6.34 -18.22
CA THR A 292 -14.31 6.66 -19.46
C THR A 292 -13.35 6.97 -20.59
N GLY A 293 -13.68 6.54 -21.80
CA GLY A 293 -12.94 6.90 -23.00
C GLY A 293 -11.65 6.10 -23.21
N PRO A 294 -10.56 6.73 -23.73
CA PRO A 294 -9.32 6.03 -24.10
C PRO A 294 -8.67 5.23 -22.97
N ASP A 295 -8.86 5.65 -21.72
CA ASP A 295 -8.21 5.07 -20.54
C ASP A 295 -8.82 3.71 -20.18
N GLU A 296 -10.14 3.56 -20.35
CA GLU A 296 -10.84 2.28 -20.25
C GLU A 296 -10.30 1.30 -21.31
N VAL A 297 -10.18 1.77 -22.56
CA VAL A 297 -9.68 0.96 -23.69
C VAL A 297 -8.23 0.55 -23.47
N ALA A 298 -7.37 1.46 -23.03
CA ALA A 298 -5.97 1.20 -22.74
C ALA A 298 -5.84 0.17 -21.60
N TRP A 299 -6.63 0.31 -20.53
CA TRP A 299 -6.65 -0.67 -19.45
C TRP A 299 -7.12 -2.04 -19.94
N LEU A 300 -8.23 -2.10 -20.69
CA LEU A 300 -8.74 -3.34 -21.27
C LEU A 300 -7.69 -4.01 -22.17
N GLN A 301 -6.96 -3.25 -22.97
CA GLN A 301 -5.89 -3.76 -23.82
C GLN A 301 -4.73 -4.31 -23.00
N VAL A 302 -4.29 -3.61 -21.96
CA VAL A 302 -3.23 -4.08 -21.05
C VAL A 302 -3.67 -5.36 -20.32
N ARG A 303 -4.89 -5.38 -19.78
CA ARG A 303 -5.49 -6.57 -19.16
C ARG A 303 -5.52 -7.73 -20.14
N ASN A 304 -6.06 -7.52 -21.34
CA ASN A 304 -6.17 -8.59 -22.32
C ASN A 304 -4.78 -9.10 -22.73
N THR A 305 -3.80 -8.22 -22.91
CA THR A 305 -2.43 -8.63 -23.29
C THR A 305 -1.69 -9.35 -22.15
N ALA A 306 -1.79 -8.85 -20.91
CA ALA A 306 -1.07 -9.38 -19.76
C ALA A 306 -1.75 -10.60 -19.12
N CYS A 307 -3.08 -10.71 -19.24
CA CYS A 307 -3.88 -11.74 -18.55
C CYS A 307 -4.33 -12.89 -19.47
N ILE A 308 -4.33 -12.74 -20.80
CA ILE A 308 -4.66 -13.83 -21.74
C ILE A 308 -3.43 -14.70 -22.03
N ALA A 309 -2.22 -14.15 -21.98
CA ALA A 309 -0.98 -14.87 -22.25
C ALA A 309 -0.37 -15.48 -20.96
N GLY A 310 -1.00 -16.50 -20.39
CA GLY A 310 -0.37 -17.27 -19.31
C GLY A 310 -1.23 -18.40 -18.73
N PRO A 311 -0.62 -19.47 -18.18
CA PRO A 311 -1.33 -20.65 -17.68
C PRO A 311 -2.15 -20.40 -16.39
N ASN A 312 -2.22 -19.16 -15.89
CA ASN A 312 -2.82 -18.84 -14.60
C ASN A 312 -3.48 -17.45 -14.61
N PRO A 313 -4.73 -17.31 -15.11
CA PRO A 313 -5.39 -16.02 -15.32
C PRO A 313 -5.63 -15.21 -14.02
N VAL A 314 -5.59 -15.86 -12.85
CA VAL A 314 -5.85 -15.25 -11.53
C VAL A 314 -4.65 -14.46 -10.97
N ARG A 315 -3.44 -14.59 -11.57
CA ARG A 315 -2.22 -13.92 -11.10
C ARG A 315 -1.85 -12.66 -11.88
N CYS A 316 -2.77 -12.13 -12.70
CA CYS A 316 -2.48 -11.00 -13.56
C CYS A 316 -2.19 -9.74 -12.74
N ARG A 317 -0.91 -9.41 -12.56
CA ARG A 317 -0.46 -8.15 -11.95
C ARG A 317 -0.30 -7.11 -13.05
N ILE A 318 -1.31 -6.24 -13.21
CA ILE A 318 -1.23 -5.13 -14.15
C ILE A 318 -0.47 -3.98 -13.48
N ARG A 319 0.84 -3.88 -13.69
CA ARG A 319 1.59 -2.66 -13.31
C ARG A 319 1.29 -1.53 -14.30
N MET A 320 0.60 -0.50 -13.84
CA MET A 320 0.56 0.80 -14.52
C MET A 320 1.95 1.45 -14.35
N THR A 321 2.54 1.98 -15.43
CA THR A 321 3.86 2.66 -15.40
C THR A 321 3.81 3.89 -16.29
N ARG A 322 4.66 4.90 -16.05
CA ARG A 322 4.73 6.17 -16.80
C ARG A 322 4.86 6.00 -18.33
N ALA A 323 5.55 4.96 -18.80
CA ALA A 323 5.65 4.62 -20.23
C ALA A 323 4.31 4.13 -20.82
N ARG A 324 3.41 3.59 -19.99
CA ARG A 324 2.05 3.17 -20.37
C ARG A 324 1.05 4.32 -20.26
N THR A 325 1.24 5.23 -19.29
CA THR A 325 0.52 6.52 -19.24
C THR A 325 0.85 7.39 -20.45
N ARG A 326 2.04 7.27 -21.04
CA ARG A 326 2.37 7.95 -22.30
C ARG A 326 1.50 7.51 -23.47
N VAL A 327 1.15 6.22 -23.60
CA VAL A 327 0.20 5.74 -24.64
C VAL A 327 -1.20 6.29 -24.40
N ILE A 328 -1.56 6.49 -23.12
CA ILE A 328 -2.81 7.11 -22.68
C ILE A 328 -2.85 8.61 -23.05
N LEU A 329 -1.74 9.33 -22.90
CA LEU A 329 -1.64 10.76 -23.22
C LEU A 329 -1.35 11.04 -24.70
N SER A 330 -0.58 10.20 -25.40
CA SER A 330 -0.23 10.36 -26.81
C SER A 330 -1.27 9.78 -27.77
N GLY A 331 -2.35 9.20 -27.26
CA GLY A 331 -3.50 8.72 -28.05
C GLY A 331 -4.41 9.84 -28.58
N HIS A 332 -4.14 11.11 -28.27
CA HIS A 332 -4.81 12.25 -28.89
C HIS A 332 -4.23 12.51 -30.29
N PRO A 333 -4.96 12.26 -31.39
CA PRO A 333 -4.73 13.08 -32.57
C PRO A 333 -5.20 14.49 -32.19
N ALA A 334 -4.27 15.45 -32.22
CA ALA A 334 -4.63 16.86 -32.25
C ALA A 334 -5.58 17.06 -33.44
N ARG A 335 -6.88 17.17 -33.17
CA ARG A 335 -7.84 17.61 -34.17
C ARG A 335 -7.76 19.13 -34.22
N GLY A 336 -7.07 19.62 -35.26
CA GLY A 336 -7.53 20.81 -35.96
C GLY A 336 -8.85 20.54 -36.69
#